data_AF-A0A098EVD4-F1
#
_entry.id   AF-A0A098EVD4-F1
#
_cell.length_a   1.000
_cell.length_b   1.000
_cell.length_c   1.000
_cell.angle_alpha   90.00
_cell.angle_beta   90.00
_cell.angle_gamma   90.00
#
_symmetry.space_group_name_H-M   'P 1'
#
loop_
_entity.id
_entity.type
_entity.pdbx_description
1 polymer ?
#
loop_
_entity_poly.entity_id
_entity_poly.type
_entity_poly.pdbx_seq_one_letter_code
_entity_poly.pdbx_strand_id
1 'polypeptide(L)' 'MEKPKKDKARMTLTATQEVLYQKEFKAADRAAGFEGPKLRKR' A
#
# COMPACT_ATOMS: atom_id res chain seq x y z
N MET A 1 -0.20 32.51 9.98
CA MET A 1 -0.15 31.28 9.17
C MET A 1 -1.54 30.68 9.16
N GLU A 2 -2.24 30.76 8.04
CA GLU A 2 -3.55 30.14 7.87
C GLU A 2 -3.42 28.62 8.02
N LYS A 3 -4.23 28.02 8.89
CA LYS A 3 -4.32 26.57 8.99
C LYS A 3 -5.07 26.08 7.75
N PRO A 4 -4.50 25.20 6.91
CA PRO A 4 -5.22 24.70 5.75
C PRO A 4 -6.47 23.97 6.25
N LYS A 5 -7.63 24.43 5.81
CA LYS A 5 -8.92 23.78 6.06
C LYS A 5 -8.76 22.33 5.62
N LYS A 6 -8.97 21.39 6.56
CA LYS A 6 -9.01 19.96 6.28
C LYS A 6 -10.18 19.70 5.33
N ASP A 7 -9.94 19.89 4.03
CA ASP A 7 -10.78 19.33 2.98
C ASP A 7 -10.88 17.85 3.29
N LYS A 8 -12.11 17.40 3.58
CA LYS A 8 -12.52 16.02 3.88
C LYS A 8 -11.47 15.05 3.36
N ALA A 9 -10.58 14.64 4.26
CA ALA A 9 -9.32 14.02 3.92
C ALA A 9 -9.59 12.92 2.91
N ARG A 10 -8.95 13.02 1.73
CA ARG A 10 -9.11 12.05 0.64
C ARG A 10 -8.98 10.66 1.27
N MET A 11 -10.10 9.94 1.33
CA MET A 11 -10.18 8.58 1.90
C MET A 11 -9.41 7.57 1.04
N THR A 12 -8.85 8.03 -0.07
CA THR A 12 -8.05 7.28 -1.04
C THR A 12 -6.61 7.76 -0.94
N LEU A 13 -5.69 6.81 -0.91
CA LEU A 13 -4.25 7.08 -1.00
C LEU A 13 -3.93 7.74 -2.35
N THR A 14 -2.87 8.56 -2.38
CA THR A 14 -2.34 9.02 -3.66
C THR A 14 -1.77 7.84 -4.44
N ALA A 15 -1.72 7.91 -5.77
CA ALA A 15 -1.15 6.83 -6.59
C ALA A 15 0.27 6.45 -6.15
N THR A 16 1.07 7.42 -5.74
CA THR A 16 2.41 7.18 -5.16
C THR A 16 2.34 6.43 -3.84
N GLN A 17 1.44 6.81 -2.93
CA GLN A 17 1.23 6.12 -1.65
C GLN A 17 0.73 4.69 -1.85
N GLU A 18 -0.16 4.45 -2.80
CA GLU A 18 -0.65 3.10 -3.10
C GLU A 18 0.48 2.17 -3.55
N VAL A 19 1.33 2.64 -4.47
CA VAL A 19 2.47 1.85 -4.97
C VAL A 19 3.47 1.56 -3.86
N LEU A 20 3.77 2.56 -3.03
CA LEU A 20 4.67 2.37 -1.88
C LEU A 20 4.08 1.39 -0.87
N TYR A 21 2.81 1.57 -0.50
CA TYR A 21 2.10 0.67 0.40
C TYR A 21 2.10 -0.77 -0.12
N GLN A 22 1.81 -0.99 -1.41
CA GLN A 22 1.86 -2.33 -2.02
C GLN A 22 3.26 -2.95 -1.99
N LYS A 23 4.32 -2.15 -2.21
CA LYS A 23 5.70 -2.64 -2.18
C LYS A 23 6.12 -3.02 -0.75
N GLU A 24 5.85 -2.15 0.21
CA GLU A 24 6.18 -2.35 1.61
C GLU A 24 5.42 -3.55 2.18
N PHE A 25 4.13 -3.66 1.87
CA PHE A 25 3.31 -4.79 2.27
C PHE A 25 3.87 -6.12 1.74
N LYS A 26 4.19 -6.20 0.45
CA LYS A 26 4.79 -7.42 -0.15
C LYS A 26 6.17 -7.75 0.44
N ALA A 27 6.96 -6.75 0.77
CA ALA A 27 8.26 -6.94 1.40
C ALA A 27 8.10 -7.47 2.84
N ALA A 28 7.16 -6.92 3.60
CA ALA A 28 6.83 -7.39 4.95
C ALA A 28 6.28 -8.82 4.93
N ASP A 29 5.35 -9.12 4.01
CA ASP A 29 4.81 -10.47 3.81
C ASP A 29 5.92 -11.47 3.52
N ARG A 30 6.86 -11.13 2.63
CA ARG A 30 8.01 -11.99 2.33
C ARG A 30 8.91 -12.17 3.55
N ALA A 31 9.17 -11.11 4.31
CA ALA A 31 9.95 -11.19 5.55
C ALA A 31 9.25 -12.05 6.62
N ALA A 32 7.91 -12.07 6.61
CA ALA A 32 7.08 -12.95 7.45
C ALA A 32 6.97 -14.38 6.90
N GLY A 33 7.60 -14.71 5.76
CA GLY A 33 7.59 -16.03 5.15
C GLY A 33 6.39 -16.33 4.25
N PHE A 34 5.60 -15.32 3.89
CA PHE A 34 4.51 -15.48 2.93
C PHE A 34 5.05 -15.49 1.49
N GLU A 35 5.01 -16.65 0.83
CA GLU A 35 5.49 -16.84 -0.55
C GLU A 35 4.41 -16.62 -1.62
N GLY A 36 3.21 -16.18 -1.21
CA GLY A 36 2.07 -16.03 -2.11
C GLY A 36 1.52 -17.36 -2.63
N PRO A 37 0.37 -17.34 -3.31
CA PRO A 37 -0.18 -18.54 -3.93
C PRO A 37 0.77 -19.02 -5.03
N LYS A 38 1.28 -20.25 -4.88
CA LYS A 38 2.01 -20.93 -5.97
C LYS A 38 1.07 -20.99 -7.16
N LEU A 39 1.40 -20.24 -8.22
CA LEU A 39 0.66 -20.30 -9.48
C LEU A 39 0.61 -21.77 -9.89
N ARG A 40 -0.56 -22.42 -9.76
CA ARG A 40 -0.77 -23.75 -10.28
C ARG A 40 -0.64 -23.60 -11.80
N LYS A 41 0.53 -23.96 -12.34
CA LYS A 41 0.71 -24.12 -13.78
C LYS A 41 -0.36 -25.11 -14.22
N ARG A 42 -1.29 -24.63 -15.05
CA ARG A 42 -2.23 -25.47 -15.79
C ARG A 42 -1.45 -26.27 -16.82
#